data_AF-A0AA36MZ99-F1
#
_entry.id   AF-A0AA36MZ99-F1
#
_cell.length_a   1.000
_cell.length_b   1.000
_cell.length_c   1.000
_cell.angle_alpha   90.00
_cell.angle_beta   90.00
_cell.angle_gamma   90.00
#
_symmetry.space_group_name_H-M   'P 1'
#
loop_
_entity.id
_entity.type
_entity.pdbx_description
1 polymer ?
#
loop_
_entity_poly.entity_id
_entity_poly.type
_entity_poly.pdbx_seq_one_letter_code
_entity_poly.pdbx_strand_id
1 'polypeptide(L)'
;MANWRSADELEREGQQWSAGGVFRNTWQKMNDWGDEFERRHFDGNLVESIVAGPKRAGQAMNEWGDELERRHFEGDFLGRVARAPVAAGEVISEAIGQLVDTSPMTPELAAELAAGGMGMDMPSLLASLPPEPEAPAREERSHLEPGEMPGAATPSESSSGPSGASGQRSAGGRTVDELATLMASLPDGGIEDVARDLQAQLEEEQAKRAGRAEALRALKAALLRLPRETAEEQSLADAAAGTCAASTARCGAAGRALQALKEHHQQLKEQHEAQLEEREQLGAAEAAARAAVERQAQLATAPSREWARDGPETDALKASKVELAELLAEVDEARLHRRKELKALQQAVEATEVENQWLRRGGHDCYEAPPSFGASLKKLFSVALGKRNSSAATPTGT
;
A
#
# COMPACT_ATOMS: atom_id res chain seq x y z
N MET A 1 73.45 -52.03 -3.44
CA MET A 1 73.74 -52.02 -1.98
C MET A 1 72.88 -50.94 -1.36
N ALA A 2 71.70 -51.32 -0.84
CA ALA A 2 70.76 -50.39 -0.21
C ALA A 2 71.03 -50.33 1.29
N ASN A 3 71.27 -49.11 1.77
CA ASN A 3 71.69 -48.83 3.14
C ASN A 3 70.43 -48.74 4.03
N TRP A 4 70.19 -49.79 4.82
CA TRP A 4 69.12 -49.81 5.81
C TRP A 4 69.60 -49.03 7.04
N ARG A 5 69.15 -47.79 7.19
CA ARG A 5 69.28 -47.04 8.45
C ARG A 5 68.32 -47.67 9.47
N SER A 6 68.86 -48.06 10.62
CA SER A 6 68.10 -48.69 11.70
C SER A 6 67.03 -47.75 12.25
N ALA A 7 65.85 -48.31 12.51
CA ALA A 7 64.68 -47.61 13.05
C ALA A 7 64.96 -46.84 14.36
N ASP A 8 65.99 -47.24 15.11
CA ASP A 8 66.39 -46.61 16.37
C ASP A 8 66.98 -45.19 16.20
N GLU A 9 67.42 -44.81 14.99
CA GLU A 9 67.94 -43.47 14.71
C GLU A 9 66.81 -42.44 14.51
N LEU A 10 65.60 -42.88 14.14
CA LEU A 10 64.44 -42.01 13.96
C LEU A 10 63.73 -41.63 15.27
N GLU A 11 63.89 -42.40 16.34
CA GLU A 11 63.25 -42.09 17.63
C GLU A 11 64.03 -41.05 18.47
N ARG A 12 65.31 -40.79 18.17
CA ARG A 12 66.11 -39.79 18.91
C ARG A 12 65.92 -38.35 18.44
N GLU A 13 65.33 -38.11 17.26
CA GLU A 13 65.04 -36.74 16.76
C GLU A 13 63.66 -36.21 17.18
N GLY A 14 62.83 -37.03 17.86
CA GLY A 14 61.46 -36.67 18.25
C GLY A 14 61.29 -35.88 19.56
N GLN A 15 62.35 -35.61 20.32
CA GLN A 15 62.23 -35.13 21.72
C GLN A 15 62.77 -33.71 21.99
N GLN A 16 62.55 -32.74 21.10
CA GLN A 16 62.89 -31.34 21.42
C GLN A 16 61.95 -30.24 20.88
N TRP A 17 60.68 -30.56 20.65
CA TRP A 17 59.67 -29.54 20.36
C TRP A 17 58.90 -29.25 21.66
N SER A 18 59.48 -28.41 22.53
CA SER A 18 58.79 -27.97 23.74
C SER A 18 57.51 -27.22 23.35
N ALA A 19 56.35 -27.85 23.57
CA ALA A 19 55.04 -27.33 23.18
C ALA A 19 54.75 -25.92 23.75
N GLY A 20 55.41 -25.52 24.84
CA GLY A 20 55.26 -24.18 25.44
C GLY A 20 55.78 -23.03 24.57
N GLY A 21 56.74 -23.26 23.67
CA GLY A 21 57.32 -22.19 22.83
C GLY A 21 56.43 -21.78 21.66
N VAL A 22 55.69 -22.73 21.08
CA VAL A 22 54.87 -22.48 19.88
C VAL A 22 53.62 -21.66 20.22
N PHE A 23 52.99 -21.93 21.36
CA PHE A 23 51.83 -21.16 21.81
C PHE A 23 52.16 -19.71 22.15
N ARG A 24 53.32 -19.46 22.78
CA ARG A 24 53.75 -18.10 23.14
C ARG A 24 54.01 -17.23 21.90
N ASN A 25 54.68 -17.79 20.89
CA ASN A 25 54.93 -17.10 19.63
C ASN A 25 53.65 -16.87 18.80
N THR A 26 52.66 -17.77 18.90
CA THR A 26 51.38 -17.60 18.20
C THR A 26 50.54 -16.50 18.86
N TRP A 27 50.52 -16.45 20.20
CA TRP A 27 49.84 -15.39 20.94
C TRP A 27 50.45 -14.02 20.70
N GLN A 28 51.78 -13.93 20.66
CA GLN A 28 52.47 -12.67 20.39
C GLN A 28 52.16 -12.14 18.99
N LYS A 29 52.17 -13.00 17.97
CA LYS A 29 51.77 -12.62 16.60
C LYS A 29 50.31 -12.20 16.49
N MET A 30 49.42 -12.77 17.29
CA MET A 30 48.01 -12.39 17.33
C MET A 30 47.83 -11.01 17.97
N ASN A 31 48.65 -10.68 18.98
CA ASN A 31 48.67 -9.36 19.61
C ASN A 31 49.24 -8.30 18.66
N ASP A 32 50.38 -8.60 18.00
CA ASP A 32 50.99 -7.70 17.01
C ASP A 32 50.05 -7.45 15.81
N TRP A 33 49.26 -8.46 15.42
CA TRP A 33 48.23 -8.30 14.38
C TRP A 33 47.07 -7.40 14.84
N GLY A 34 46.65 -7.52 16.12
CA GLY A 34 45.66 -6.64 16.72
C GLY A 34 46.10 -5.18 16.74
N ASP A 35 47.33 -4.93 17.17
CA ASP A 35 47.92 -3.58 17.22
C ASP A 35 48.08 -2.97 15.83
N GLU A 36 48.48 -3.76 14.83
CA GLU A 36 48.61 -3.33 13.43
C GLU A 36 47.23 -3.03 12.81
N PHE A 37 46.22 -3.83 13.13
CA PHE A 37 44.83 -3.60 12.70
C PHE A 37 44.26 -2.33 13.33
N GLU A 38 44.50 -2.11 14.63
CA GLU A 38 44.08 -0.92 15.35
C GLU A 38 44.75 0.35 14.81
N ARG A 39 46.04 0.28 14.46
CA ARG A 39 46.76 1.38 13.79
C ARG A 39 46.23 1.70 12.41
N ARG A 40 45.88 0.70 11.59
CA ARG A 40 45.44 0.92 10.21
C ARG A 40 44.02 1.43 10.09
N HIS A 41 43.13 1.03 11.00
CA HIS A 41 41.70 1.28 10.85
C HIS A 41 41.14 2.28 11.87
N PHE A 42 41.82 2.48 13.00
CA PHE A 42 41.29 3.25 14.12
C PHE A 42 42.29 4.28 14.67
N ASP A 43 43.34 4.61 13.90
CA ASP A 43 44.42 5.54 14.25
C ASP A 43 45.07 5.26 15.63
N GLY A 44 45.03 3.99 16.08
CA GLY A 44 45.58 3.58 17.37
C GLY A 44 44.73 3.94 18.60
N ASN A 45 43.44 4.25 18.42
CA ASN A 45 42.51 4.45 19.54
C ASN A 45 41.11 3.89 19.25
N LEU A 46 40.98 2.56 19.23
CA LEU A 46 39.74 1.84 18.92
C LEU A 46 38.58 2.29 19.80
N VAL A 47 38.82 2.44 21.11
CA VAL A 47 37.77 2.81 22.06
C VAL A 47 37.22 4.20 21.77
N GLU A 48 38.08 5.17 21.45
CA GLU A 48 37.65 6.52 21.09
C GLU A 48 36.91 6.52 19.74
N SER A 49 37.33 5.68 18.78
CA SER A 49 36.65 5.54 17.49
C SER A 49 35.26 4.91 17.60
N ILE A 50 35.05 3.95 18.51
CA ILE A 50 33.75 3.31 18.76
C ILE A 50 32.82 4.31 19.47
N VAL A 51 33.33 5.08 20.42
CA VAL A 51 32.53 6.10 21.12
C VAL A 51 32.20 7.29 20.21
N ALA A 52 33.10 7.68 19.31
CA ALA A 52 32.88 8.77 18.36
C ALA A 52 32.09 8.35 17.11
N GLY A 53 32.02 7.05 16.80
CA GLY A 53 31.38 6.49 15.61
C GLY A 53 29.92 6.93 15.43
N PRO A 54 29.04 6.76 16.43
CA PRO A 54 27.64 7.20 16.34
C PRO A 54 27.51 8.71 16.13
N LYS A 55 28.40 9.51 16.73
CA LYS A 55 28.38 10.98 16.62
C LYS A 55 28.83 11.45 15.23
N ARG A 56 29.85 10.81 14.66
CA ARG A 56 30.31 11.06 13.28
C ARG A 56 29.28 10.59 12.25
N ALA A 57 28.63 9.44 12.48
CA ALA A 57 27.55 8.95 11.62
C ALA A 57 26.34 9.91 11.63
N GLY A 58 25.97 10.43 12.81
CA GLY A 58 24.92 11.45 12.91
C GLY A 58 25.27 12.76 12.18
N GLN A 59 26.52 13.21 12.26
CA GLN A 59 26.99 14.38 11.50
C GLN A 59 26.98 14.14 9.99
N ALA A 60 27.46 12.97 9.54
CA ALA A 60 27.45 12.60 8.12
C ALA A 60 26.02 12.45 7.57
N MET A 61 25.07 11.95 8.37
CA MET A 61 23.65 11.89 7.97
C MET A 61 23.03 13.28 7.84
N ASN A 62 23.41 14.23 8.71
CA ASN A 62 22.94 15.61 8.59
C ASN A 62 23.53 16.29 7.36
N GLU A 63 24.83 16.16 7.11
CA GLU A 63 25.49 16.71 5.91
C GLU A 63 24.95 16.08 4.62
N TRP A 64 24.66 14.77 4.64
CA TRP A 64 24.04 14.09 3.51
C TRP A 64 22.59 14.53 3.31
N GLY A 65 21.84 14.77 4.39
CA GLY A 65 20.50 15.36 4.35
C GLY A 65 20.51 16.74 3.71
N ASP A 66 21.42 17.63 4.15
CA ASP A 66 21.58 18.97 3.61
C ASP A 66 21.98 18.95 2.11
N GLU A 67 22.87 18.03 1.72
CA GLU A 67 23.32 17.88 0.32
C GLU A 67 22.23 17.26 -0.58
N LEU A 68 21.45 16.30 -0.04
CA LEU A 68 20.31 15.70 -0.73
C LEU A 68 19.20 16.75 -0.96
N GLU A 69 18.90 17.57 0.05
CA GLU A 69 18.00 18.71 -0.08
C GLU A 69 18.50 19.66 -1.17
N ARG A 70 19.79 20.03 -1.14
CA ARG A 70 20.39 20.96 -2.11
C ARG A 70 20.35 20.46 -3.55
N ARG A 71 20.49 19.14 -3.78
CA ARG A 71 20.58 18.55 -5.13
C ARG A 71 19.24 18.15 -5.73
N HIS A 72 18.25 17.80 -4.90
CA HIS A 72 17.00 17.21 -5.39
C HIS A 72 15.76 18.06 -5.14
N PHE A 73 15.83 19.05 -4.25
CA PHE A 73 14.71 19.92 -3.95
C PHE A 73 15.15 21.39 -4.01
N GLU A 74 14.72 22.13 -5.03
CA GLU A 74 14.85 23.60 -5.03
C GLU A 74 13.89 24.19 -3.96
N GLY A 75 14.36 24.21 -2.71
CA GLY A 75 13.71 24.84 -1.57
C GLY A 75 13.58 23.95 -0.32
N ASP A 76 13.16 24.58 0.77
CA ASP A 76 12.91 24.01 2.10
C ASP A 76 11.85 22.90 2.06
N PHE A 77 12.25 21.68 1.66
CA PHE A 77 11.35 20.54 1.50
C PHE A 77 10.79 20.09 2.85
N LEU A 78 11.64 19.94 3.87
CA LEU A 78 11.19 19.57 5.21
C LEU A 78 10.26 20.63 5.80
N GLY A 79 10.52 21.93 5.60
CA GLY A 79 9.60 22.98 6.00
C GLY A 79 8.33 23.05 5.16
N ARG A 80 8.33 22.60 3.90
CA ARG A 80 7.10 22.43 3.09
C ARG A 80 6.29 21.23 3.54
N VAL A 81 6.93 20.10 3.89
CA VAL A 81 6.25 18.91 4.43
C VAL A 81 5.67 19.20 5.81
N ALA A 82 6.40 19.90 6.68
CA ALA A 82 5.91 20.33 7.99
C ALA A 82 4.75 21.33 7.88
N ARG A 83 4.71 22.16 6.83
CA ARG A 83 3.63 23.12 6.55
C ARG A 83 2.49 22.55 5.70
N ALA A 84 2.63 21.36 5.12
CA ALA A 84 1.62 20.75 4.26
C ALA A 84 0.24 20.57 4.94
N PRO A 85 0.14 20.19 6.23
CA PRO A 85 -1.16 20.09 6.90
C PRO A 85 -1.85 21.45 7.05
N VAL A 86 -1.07 22.51 7.31
CA VAL A 86 -1.58 23.88 7.47
C VAL A 86 -2.06 24.43 6.13
N ALA A 87 -1.25 24.26 5.07
CA ALA A 87 -1.61 24.67 3.71
C ALA A 87 -2.84 23.90 3.19
N ALA A 88 -2.97 22.60 3.50
CA ALA A 88 -4.17 21.84 3.16
C ALA A 88 -5.41 22.36 3.91
N GLY A 89 -5.26 22.77 5.18
CA GLY A 89 -6.32 23.41 5.95
C GLY A 89 -6.76 24.76 5.37
N GLU A 90 -5.82 25.57 4.90
CA GLU A 90 -6.11 26.86 4.25
C GLU A 90 -6.89 26.68 2.94
N VAL A 91 -6.47 25.74 2.07
CA VAL A 91 -7.19 25.43 0.82
C VAL A 91 -8.60 24.91 1.07
N ILE A 92 -8.78 24.06 2.09
CA ILE A 92 -10.11 23.57 2.48
C ILE A 92 -10.98 24.73 3.01
N SER A 93 -10.38 25.63 3.79
CA SER A 93 -11.10 26.79 4.34
C SER A 93 -11.50 27.79 3.26
N GLU A 94 -10.65 28.00 2.25
CA GLU A 94 -10.95 28.82 1.08
C GLU A 94 -12.04 28.18 0.20
N ALA A 95 -11.97 26.87 -0.02
CA ALA A 95 -13.00 26.13 -0.76
C ALA A 95 -14.36 26.16 -0.04
N ILE A 96 -14.38 26.09 1.30
CA ILE A 96 -15.59 26.24 2.10
C ILE A 96 -16.12 27.67 2.00
N GLY A 97 -15.25 28.70 2.06
CA GLY A 97 -15.64 30.09 1.87
C GLY A 97 -16.29 30.34 0.51
N GLN A 98 -15.69 29.83 -0.57
CA GLN A 98 -16.25 29.93 -1.92
C GLN A 98 -17.58 29.19 -2.07
N LEU A 99 -17.75 28.05 -1.39
CA LEU A 99 -19.01 27.30 -1.38
C LEU A 99 -20.13 28.06 -0.64
N VAL A 100 -19.78 28.78 0.43
CA VAL A 100 -20.71 29.65 1.16
C VAL A 100 -21.09 30.87 0.33
N ASP A 101 -20.14 31.47 -0.39
CA ASP A 101 -20.38 32.66 -1.22
C ASP A 101 -21.15 32.36 -2.52
N THR A 102 -21.08 31.12 -3.04
CA THR A 102 -21.77 30.71 -4.27
C THR A 102 -23.16 30.12 -4.04
N SER A 103 -23.53 29.84 -2.78
CA SER A 103 -24.88 29.40 -2.45
C SER A 103 -25.78 30.63 -2.28
N PRO A 104 -26.78 30.87 -3.16
CA PRO A 104 -27.70 31.97 -2.99
C PRO A 104 -28.56 31.69 -1.75
N MET A 105 -28.15 32.24 -0.61
CA MET A 105 -28.95 32.20 0.61
C MET A 105 -30.28 32.89 0.32
N THR A 106 -31.33 32.09 0.16
CA THR A 106 -32.69 32.58 0.05
C THR A 106 -33.03 33.32 1.35
N PRO A 107 -33.64 34.52 1.31
CA PRO A 107 -33.90 35.33 2.50
C PRO A 107 -34.79 34.63 3.56
N GLU A 108 -35.48 33.57 3.17
CA GLU A 108 -36.28 32.70 4.04
C GLU A 108 -35.42 31.90 5.04
N LEU A 109 -34.25 31.39 4.62
CA LEU A 109 -33.32 30.65 5.46
C LEU A 109 -32.53 31.56 6.41
N ALA A 110 -32.25 32.80 5.98
CA ALA A 110 -31.64 33.81 6.84
C ALA A 110 -32.59 34.29 7.96
N ALA A 111 -33.90 34.32 7.69
CA ALA A 111 -34.91 34.64 8.70
C ALA A 111 -35.09 33.52 9.74
N GLU A 112 -35.01 32.25 9.33
CA GLU A 112 -35.04 31.11 10.27
C GLU A 112 -33.78 31.04 11.15
N LEU A 113 -32.59 31.32 10.62
CA LEU A 113 -31.34 31.38 11.38
C LEU A 113 -31.27 32.57 12.35
N ALA A 114 -31.89 33.71 12.00
CA ALA A 114 -31.96 34.87 12.89
C ALA A 114 -33.02 34.73 14.00
N ALA A 115 -34.09 33.95 13.75
CA ALA A 115 -35.14 33.68 14.74
C ALA A 115 -34.84 32.48 15.63
N GLY A 116 -34.04 31.52 15.15
CA GLY A 116 -33.64 30.31 15.86
C GLY A 116 -32.35 30.50 16.66
N GLY A 117 -32.42 31.22 17.78
CA GLY A 117 -31.35 31.27 18.79
C GLY A 117 -31.17 29.92 19.51
N MET A 118 -30.80 28.86 18.77
CA MET A 118 -30.35 27.61 19.34
C MET A 118 -28.84 27.65 19.48
N GLY A 119 -28.38 27.90 20.70
CA GLY A 119 -27.04 27.53 21.12
C GLY A 119 -26.88 26.02 20.98
N MET A 120 -26.36 25.59 19.83
CA MET A 120 -25.93 24.22 19.59
C MET A 120 -24.65 24.00 20.39
N ASP A 121 -24.80 23.41 21.56
CA ASP A 121 -23.72 22.92 22.39
C ASP A 121 -23.05 21.74 21.64
N MET A 122 -21.98 22.06 20.90
CA MET A 122 -21.18 21.12 20.10
C MET A 122 -20.70 19.84 20.82
N PRO A 123 -20.56 19.76 22.17
CA PRO A 123 -20.20 18.50 22.82
C PRO A 123 -21.26 17.40 22.72
N SER A 124 -22.54 17.72 22.51
CA SER A 124 -23.61 16.70 22.49
C SER A 124 -23.74 15.96 21.15
N LEU A 125 -23.24 16.53 20.05
CA LEU A 125 -23.26 15.88 18.74
C LEU A 125 -22.21 14.76 18.60
N LEU A 126 -21.13 14.81 19.39
CA LEU A 126 -20.13 13.73 19.43
C LEU A 126 -20.58 12.52 20.27
N ALA A 127 -21.57 12.68 21.15
CA ALA A 127 -22.06 11.60 22.01
C ALA A 127 -23.17 10.73 21.37
N SER A 128 -23.65 11.08 20.18
CA SER A 128 -24.72 10.35 19.47
C SER A 128 -24.24 9.58 18.24
N LEU A 129 -22.92 9.37 18.10
CA LEU A 129 -22.40 8.42 17.13
C LEU A 129 -22.87 7.00 17.52
N PRO A 130 -23.58 6.29 16.64
CA PRO A 130 -23.99 4.92 16.93
C PRO A 130 -22.75 4.05 17.16
N PRO A 131 -22.80 3.07 18.08
CA PRO A 131 -21.71 2.11 18.22
C PRO A 131 -21.45 1.46 16.87
N GLU A 132 -20.16 1.33 16.50
CA GLU A 132 -19.75 0.64 15.29
C GLU A 132 -20.49 -0.71 15.18
N PRO A 133 -21.05 -1.04 14.01
CA PRO A 133 -21.66 -2.35 13.83
C PRO A 133 -20.57 -3.40 13.97
N GLU A 134 -20.67 -4.21 15.02
CA GLU A 134 -19.87 -5.42 15.19
C GLU A 134 -19.93 -6.22 13.89
N ALA A 135 -18.73 -6.54 13.37
CA ALA A 135 -18.57 -7.29 12.14
C ALA A 135 -19.36 -8.61 12.21
N PRO A 136 -20.28 -8.89 11.28
CA PRO A 136 -21.03 -10.13 11.34
C PRO A 136 -20.09 -11.30 11.08
N ALA A 137 -20.10 -12.23 12.03
CA ALA A 137 -19.55 -13.56 11.88
C ALA A 137 -19.99 -14.15 10.53
N ARG A 138 -19.01 -14.67 9.83
CA ARG A 138 -19.09 -15.24 8.49
C ARG A 138 -19.86 -16.57 8.58
N GLU A 139 -21.18 -16.51 8.66
CA GLU A 139 -22.06 -17.68 8.51
C GLU A 139 -22.31 -17.99 7.04
N GLU A 140 -22.04 -19.23 6.70
CA GLU A 140 -22.30 -19.89 5.43
C GLU A 140 -23.81 -19.94 5.14
N ARG A 141 -24.24 -19.27 4.07
CA ARG A 141 -25.50 -19.54 3.35
C ARG A 141 -25.20 -19.39 1.86
N SER A 142 -24.87 -20.45 1.12
CA SER A 142 -25.77 -21.50 0.60
C SER A 142 -27.15 -21.00 0.17
N HIS A 143 -27.44 -21.23 -1.11
CA HIS A 143 -28.75 -21.19 -1.75
C HIS A 143 -29.56 -19.89 -1.66
N LEU A 144 -29.39 -19.01 -2.65
CA LEU A 144 -30.50 -18.18 -3.13
C LEU A 144 -30.60 -18.33 -4.65
N GLU A 145 -31.78 -18.80 -5.04
CA GLU A 145 -32.26 -19.01 -6.40
C GLU A 145 -32.18 -17.75 -7.26
N PRO A 146 -32.13 -17.89 -8.60
CA PRO A 146 -32.29 -16.77 -9.52
C PRO A 146 -33.75 -16.26 -9.45
N GLY A 147 -33.99 -15.36 -8.50
CA GLY A 147 -35.24 -14.62 -8.36
C GLY A 147 -35.48 -13.72 -9.56
N GLU A 148 -36.51 -14.08 -10.30
CA GLU A 148 -37.32 -13.32 -11.24
C GLU A 148 -37.06 -11.81 -11.26
N MET A 149 -36.53 -11.34 -12.39
CA MET A 149 -36.48 -9.92 -12.76
C MET A 149 -37.91 -9.36 -12.81
N PRO A 150 -38.25 -8.31 -12.04
CA PRO A 150 -39.53 -7.64 -12.19
C PRO A 150 -39.58 -6.97 -13.56
N GLY A 151 -40.71 -7.16 -14.23
CA GLY A 151 -40.93 -6.89 -15.63
C GLY A 151 -40.49 -5.50 -16.07
N ALA A 152 -39.80 -5.47 -17.20
CA ALA A 152 -39.72 -4.32 -18.07
C ALA A 152 -41.15 -3.92 -18.45
N ALA A 153 -41.71 -2.96 -17.71
CA ALA A 153 -42.89 -2.23 -18.13
C ALA A 153 -42.47 -1.38 -19.33
N THR A 154 -42.62 -1.96 -20.52
CA THR A 154 -42.70 -1.20 -21.77
C THR A 154 -43.78 -0.14 -21.59
N PRO A 155 -43.50 1.15 -21.82
CA PRO A 155 -44.59 2.12 -21.95
C PRO A 155 -45.38 1.72 -23.20
N SER A 156 -46.56 1.17 -22.96
CA SER A 156 -47.57 0.93 -23.98
C SER A 156 -47.74 2.17 -24.83
N GLU A 157 -47.48 2.02 -26.13
CA GLU A 157 -47.85 2.97 -27.16
C GLU A 157 -49.36 3.20 -27.09
N SER A 158 -49.77 4.28 -26.42
CA SER A 158 -51.12 4.84 -26.53
C SER A 158 -51.23 5.52 -27.90
N SER A 159 -51.49 4.68 -28.90
CA SER A 159 -52.00 5.04 -30.21
C SER A 159 -53.44 5.57 -30.10
N SER A 160 -53.62 6.72 -29.46
CA SER A 160 -54.85 7.51 -29.61
C SER A 160 -54.66 8.48 -30.78
N GLY A 161 -54.82 7.95 -31.98
CA GLY A 161 -55.06 8.77 -33.15
C GLY A 161 -56.38 9.52 -33.00
N PRO A 162 -56.44 10.84 -33.24
CA PRO A 162 -57.72 11.50 -33.42
C PRO A 162 -58.32 10.98 -34.73
N SER A 163 -59.37 10.15 -34.59
CA SER A 163 -60.33 9.82 -35.62
C SER A 163 -60.61 11.04 -36.49
N GLY A 164 -60.35 10.88 -37.78
CA GLY A 164 -60.75 11.83 -38.80
C GLY A 164 -62.26 12.06 -38.73
N ALA A 165 -62.65 13.20 -38.16
CA ALA A 165 -63.91 13.84 -38.50
C ALA A 165 -63.75 14.35 -39.94
N SER A 166 -64.11 13.48 -40.88
CA SER A 166 -64.41 13.86 -42.25
C SER A 166 -65.63 14.77 -42.24
N GLY A 167 -65.38 16.05 -41.96
CA GLY A 167 -66.31 17.13 -42.22
C GLY A 167 -66.50 17.21 -43.72
N GLN A 168 -67.52 16.49 -44.19
CA GLN A 168 -68.09 16.55 -45.52
C GLN A 168 -68.56 18.00 -45.74
N ARG A 169 -67.63 18.87 -46.16
CA ARG A 169 -67.95 20.24 -46.56
C ARG A 169 -68.69 20.14 -47.88
N SER A 170 -70.00 20.23 -47.75
CA SER A 170 -70.97 20.52 -48.80
C SER A 170 -70.37 21.51 -49.80
N ALA A 171 -70.19 21.05 -51.04
CA ALA A 171 -69.93 21.90 -52.19
C ALA A 171 -71.22 22.68 -52.51
N GLY A 172 -71.56 23.63 -51.63
CA GLY A 172 -72.56 24.64 -51.93
C GLY A 172 -71.99 25.59 -52.97
N GLY A 173 -72.57 25.57 -54.17
CA GLY A 173 -72.23 26.51 -55.24
C GLY A 173 -72.39 27.93 -54.72
N ARG A 174 -71.27 28.67 -54.64
CA ARG A 174 -71.28 30.10 -54.35
C ARG A 174 -72.13 30.78 -55.42
N THR A 175 -73.22 31.39 -54.99
CA THR A 175 -74.13 32.10 -55.87
C THR A 175 -73.42 33.34 -56.42
N VAL A 176 -73.79 33.74 -57.63
CA VAL A 176 -73.17 34.87 -58.36
C VAL A 176 -73.24 36.19 -57.55
N ASP A 177 -74.21 36.31 -56.64
CA ASP A 177 -74.38 37.45 -55.75
C ASP A 177 -73.29 37.57 -54.66
N GLU A 178 -72.74 36.44 -54.17
CA GLU A 178 -71.63 36.48 -53.21
C GLU A 178 -70.35 36.98 -53.88
N LEU A 179 -70.11 36.61 -55.14
CA LEU A 179 -68.99 37.11 -55.93
C LEU A 179 -69.14 38.60 -56.22
N ALA A 180 -70.34 39.09 -56.53
CA ALA A 180 -70.59 40.52 -56.74
C ALA A 180 -70.36 41.34 -55.46
N THR A 181 -70.79 40.82 -54.31
CA THR A 181 -70.57 41.48 -53.00
C THR A 181 -69.08 41.52 -52.64
N LEU A 182 -68.35 40.44 -52.93
CA LEU A 182 -66.91 40.37 -52.72
C LEU A 182 -66.15 41.32 -53.66
N MET A 183 -66.60 41.45 -54.91
CA MET A 183 -66.06 42.39 -55.89
C MET A 183 -66.32 43.85 -55.53
N ALA A 184 -67.47 44.15 -54.91
CA ALA A 184 -67.81 45.49 -54.42
C ALA A 184 -67.07 45.87 -53.12
N SER A 185 -66.57 44.89 -52.35
CA SER A 185 -65.79 45.12 -51.14
C SER A 185 -64.27 45.20 -51.35
N LEU A 186 -63.79 45.15 -52.60
CA LEU A 186 -62.36 45.32 -52.85
C LEU A 186 -61.95 46.77 -52.55
N PRO A 187 -60.76 46.96 -51.94
CA PRO A 187 -60.17 48.29 -51.81
C PRO A 187 -59.94 48.91 -53.20
N ASP A 188 -60.04 50.23 -53.32
CA ASP A 188 -59.93 50.99 -54.57
C ASP A 188 -58.62 50.78 -55.37
N GLY A 189 -57.63 50.07 -54.82
CA GLY A 189 -56.36 49.70 -55.48
C GLY A 189 -56.45 48.59 -56.54
N GLY A 190 -57.64 48.02 -56.76
CA GLY A 190 -57.83 46.97 -57.76
C GLY A 190 -57.25 45.60 -57.36
N ILE A 191 -57.55 44.58 -58.16
CA ILE A 191 -57.21 43.17 -57.87
C ILE A 191 -55.69 42.94 -57.82
N GLU A 192 -54.90 43.77 -58.51
CA GLU A 192 -53.44 43.65 -58.58
C GLU A 192 -52.76 43.97 -57.24
N ASP A 193 -53.24 44.98 -56.51
CA ASP A 193 -52.69 45.33 -55.20
C ASP A 193 -53.01 44.24 -54.17
N VAL A 194 -54.22 43.69 -54.20
CA VAL A 194 -54.59 42.54 -53.36
C VAL A 194 -53.76 41.30 -53.69
N ALA A 195 -53.46 41.05 -54.97
CA ALA A 195 -52.59 39.95 -55.37
C ALA A 195 -51.15 40.14 -54.87
N ARG A 196 -50.63 41.37 -54.90
CA ARG A 196 -49.29 41.70 -54.39
C ARG A 196 -49.21 41.53 -52.87
N ASP A 197 -50.22 41.99 -52.14
CA ASP A 197 -50.30 41.84 -50.69
C ASP A 197 -50.40 40.36 -50.27
N LEU A 198 -51.21 39.57 -50.97
CA LEU A 198 -51.30 38.13 -50.74
C LEU A 198 -49.99 37.41 -51.05
N GLN A 199 -49.26 37.84 -52.08
CA GLN A 199 -47.93 37.30 -52.38
C GLN A 199 -46.93 37.63 -51.27
N ALA A 200 -46.90 38.88 -50.78
CA ALA A 200 -46.04 39.28 -49.67
C ALA A 200 -46.36 38.50 -48.38
N GLN A 201 -47.65 38.30 -48.07
CA GLN A 201 -48.06 37.48 -46.93
C GLN A 201 -47.67 36.00 -47.09
N LEU A 202 -47.75 35.45 -48.31
CA LEU A 202 -47.30 34.09 -48.58
C LEU A 202 -45.78 33.95 -48.40
N GLU A 203 -45.00 34.92 -48.88
CA GLU A 203 -43.54 34.94 -48.70
C GLU A 203 -43.16 35.07 -47.21
N GLU A 204 -43.84 35.95 -46.46
CA GLU A 204 -43.65 36.09 -45.02
C GLU A 204 -43.98 34.79 -44.25
N GLU A 205 -45.10 34.14 -44.58
CA GLU A 205 -45.47 32.86 -43.98
C GLU A 205 -44.51 31.74 -44.38
N GLN A 206 -44.00 31.72 -45.62
CA GLN A 206 -42.96 30.78 -46.03
C GLN A 206 -41.66 30.99 -45.25
N ALA A 207 -41.23 32.24 -45.04
CA ALA A 207 -40.07 32.56 -44.22
C ALA A 207 -40.27 32.13 -42.75
N LYS A 208 -41.45 32.38 -42.16
CA LYS A 208 -41.81 31.90 -40.82
C LYS A 208 -41.81 30.37 -40.73
N ARG A 209 -42.26 29.67 -41.76
CA ARG A 209 -42.22 28.19 -41.81
C ARG A 209 -40.79 27.67 -41.93
N ALA A 210 -39.95 28.32 -42.74
CA ALA A 210 -38.54 27.99 -42.86
C ALA A 210 -37.81 28.15 -41.51
N GLY A 211 -37.98 29.30 -40.84
CA GLY A 211 -37.40 29.54 -39.52
C GLY A 211 -37.89 28.55 -38.46
N ARG A 212 -39.19 28.19 -38.46
CA ARG A 212 -39.73 27.13 -37.59
C ARG A 212 -39.10 25.76 -37.88
N ALA A 213 -38.92 25.41 -39.15
CA ALA A 213 -38.29 24.14 -39.53
C ALA A 213 -36.82 24.09 -39.10
N GLU A 214 -36.07 25.19 -39.21
CA GLU A 214 -34.69 25.30 -38.73
C GLU A 214 -34.60 25.18 -37.21
N ALA A 215 -35.47 25.88 -36.46
CA ALA A 215 -35.54 25.76 -35.00
C ALA A 215 -35.84 24.32 -34.55
N LEU A 216 -36.76 23.62 -35.22
CA LEU A 216 -37.05 22.22 -34.93
C LEU A 216 -35.87 21.29 -35.27
N ARG A 217 -35.13 21.55 -36.35
CA ARG A 217 -33.91 20.79 -36.67
C ARG A 217 -32.82 21.02 -35.61
N ALA A 218 -32.63 22.27 -35.17
CA ALA A 218 -31.68 22.60 -34.10
C ALA A 218 -32.05 21.93 -32.78
N LEU A 219 -33.34 21.96 -32.40
CA LEU A 219 -33.83 21.27 -31.22
C LEU A 219 -33.61 19.76 -31.32
N LYS A 220 -33.91 19.14 -32.48
CA LYS A 220 -33.65 17.71 -32.70
C LYS A 220 -32.16 17.37 -32.58
N ALA A 221 -31.28 18.22 -33.11
CA ALA A 221 -29.84 18.03 -32.99
C ALA A 221 -29.38 18.13 -31.52
N ALA A 222 -29.91 19.08 -30.74
CA ALA A 222 -29.64 19.18 -29.31
C ALA A 222 -30.15 17.96 -28.53
N LEU A 223 -31.37 17.50 -28.82
CA LEU A 223 -31.95 16.30 -28.20
C LEU A 223 -31.16 15.02 -28.52
N LEU A 224 -30.55 14.92 -29.69
CA LEU A 224 -29.67 13.80 -30.05
C LEU A 224 -28.29 13.89 -29.39
N ARG A 225 -27.85 15.09 -28.97
CA ARG A 225 -26.57 15.32 -28.31
C ARG A 225 -26.61 15.01 -26.81
N LEU A 226 -27.73 15.33 -26.13
CA LEU A 226 -27.89 15.10 -24.69
C LEU A 226 -27.61 13.64 -24.25
N PRO A 227 -28.13 12.58 -24.91
CA PRO A 227 -27.84 11.20 -24.52
C PRO A 227 -26.36 10.86 -24.57
N ARG A 228 -25.63 11.45 -25.52
CA ARG A 228 -24.19 11.26 -25.65
C ARG A 228 -23.45 11.93 -24.50
N GLU A 229 -23.82 13.17 -24.16
CA GLU A 229 -23.23 13.88 -23.02
C GLU A 229 -23.51 13.15 -21.71
N THR A 230 -24.74 12.65 -21.50
CA THR A 230 -25.06 11.84 -20.31
C THR A 230 -24.28 10.53 -20.25
N ALA A 231 -24.01 9.89 -21.39
CA ALA A 231 -23.19 8.67 -21.43
C ALA A 231 -21.71 8.98 -21.17
N GLU A 232 -21.20 10.11 -21.66
CA GLU A 232 -19.86 10.59 -21.37
C GLU A 232 -19.72 10.92 -19.87
N GLU A 233 -20.67 11.63 -19.27
CA GLU A 233 -20.72 11.91 -17.83
C GLU A 233 -20.80 10.64 -16.98
N GLN A 234 -21.63 9.67 -17.35
CA GLN A 234 -21.70 8.37 -16.68
C GLN A 234 -20.36 7.63 -16.73
N SER A 235 -19.68 7.64 -17.89
CA SER A 235 -18.37 7.01 -18.02
C SER A 235 -17.29 7.66 -17.14
N LEU A 236 -17.36 8.99 -16.96
CA LEU A 236 -16.47 9.73 -16.06
C LEU A 236 -16.81 9.43 -14.59
N ALA A 237 -18.09 9.33 -14.24
CA ALA A 237 -18.53 8.96 -12.91
C ALA A 237 -18.07 7.54 -12.53
N ASP A 238 -18.19 6.57 -13.45
CA ASP A 238 -17.70 5.20 -13.25
C ASP A 238 -16.18 5.15 -13.08
N ALA A 239 -15.44 5.93 -13.89
CA ALA A 239 -14.00 6.06 -13.75
C ALA A 239 -13.61 6.68 -12.39
N ALA A 240 -14.31 7.72 -11.95
CA ALA A 240 -14.11 8.32 -10.63
C ALA A 240 -14.42 7.32 -9.51
N ALA A 241 -15.54 6.59 -9.58
CA ALA A 241 -15.87 5.54 -8.63
C ALA A 241 -14.79 4.45 -8.57
N GLY A 242 -14.25 4.04 -9.73
CA GLY A 242 -13.14 3.09 -9.82
C GLY A 242 -11.86 3.59 -9.13
N THR A 243 -11.50 4.86 -9.31
CA THR A 243 -10.32 5.45 -8.65
C THR A 243 -10.52 5.62 -7.14
N CYS A 244 -11.72 6.00 -6.69
CA CYS A 244 -12.08 6.03 -5.28
C CYS A 244 -11.97 4.63 -4.65
N ALA A 245 -12.55 3.60 -5.28
CA ALA A 245 -12.47 2.22 -4.79
C ALA A 245 -11.01 1.73 -4.69
N ALA A 246 -10.18 2.02 -5.70
CA ALA A 246 -8.76 1.69 -5.67
C ALA A 246 -7.98 2.46 -4.58
N SER A 247 -8.34 3.71 -4.31
CA SER A 247 -7.77 4.49 -3.20
C SER A 247 -8.13 3.88 -1.85
N THR A 248 -9.42 3.60 -1.62
CA THR A 248 -9.91 2.96 -0.39
C THR A 248 -9.24 1.60 -0.15
N ALA A 249 -9.06 0.80 -1.21
CA ALA A 249 -8.35 -0.48 -1.11
C ALA A 249 -6.87 -0.30 -0.69
N ARG A 250 -6.17 0.71 -1.23
CA ARG A 250 -4.80 1.04 -0.82
C ARG A 250 -4.72 1.52 0.62
N CYS A 251 -5.63 2.38 1.05
CA CYS A 251 -5.72 2.82 2.45
C CYS A 251 -5.96 1.64 3.40
N GLY A 252 -6.88 0.73 3.05
CA GLY A 252 -7.13 -0.48 3.84
C GLY A 252 -5.92 -1.43 3.88
N ALA A 253 -5.19 -1.58 2.77
CA ALA A 253 -3.95 -2.37 2.74
C ALA A 253 -2.85 -1.75 3.61
N ALA A 254 -2.67 -0.42 3.54
CA ALA A 254 -1.72 0.29 4.39
C ALA A 254 -2.08 0.18 5.87
N GLY A 255 -3.37 0.25 6.22
CA GLY A 255 -3.86 0.05 7.58
C GLY A 255 -3.52 -1.34 8.14
N ARG A 256 -3.73 -2.41 7.34
CA ARG A 256 -3.34 -3.77 7.73
C ARG A 256 -1.82 -3.93 7.88
N ALA A 257 -1.03 -3.32 7.01
CA ALA A 257 0.43 -3.36 7.11
C ALA A 257 0.93 -2.65 8.38
N LEU A 258 0.35 -1.51 8.73
CA LEU A 258 0.67 -0.79 9.96
C LEU A 258 0.28 -1.59 11.21
N GLN A 259 -0.86 -2.28 11.18
CA GLN A 259 -1.28 -3.16 12.28
C GLN A 259 -0.31 -4.33 12.45
N ALA A 260 0.07 -5.01 11.36
CA ALA A 260 1.07 -6.07 11.39
C ALA A 260 2.43 -5.59 11.94
N LEU A 261 2.84 -4.37 11.60
CA LEU A 261 4.07 -3.77 12.13
C LEU A 261 3.99 -3.52 13.64
N LYS A 262 2.83 -3.08 14.14
CA LYS A 262 2.60 -2.90 15.58
C LYS A 262 2.65 -4.22 16.35
N GLU A 263 2.02 -5.26 15.80
CA GLU A 263 2.04 -6.62 16.36
C GLU A 263 3.48 -7.16 16.41
N HIS A 264 4.24 -7.01 15.32
CA HIS A 264 5.66 -7.40 15.30
C HIS A 264 6.50 -6.60 16.31
N HIS A 265 6.26 -5.29 16.44
CA HIS A 265 6.94 -4.47 17.45
C HIS A 265 6.62 -4.90 18.88
N GLN A 266 5.36 -5.27 19.14
CA GLN A 266 4.95 -5.81 20.43
C GLN A 266 5.63 -7.15 20.71
N GLN A 267 5.68 -8.06 19.74
CA GLN A 267 6.40 -9.33 19.86
C GLN A 267 7.89 -9.12 20.17
N LEU A 268 8.54 -8.17 19.51
CA LEU A 268 9.95 -7.85 19.79
C LEU A 268 10.15 -7.29 21.20
N LYS A 269 9.20 -6.50 21.72
CA LYS A 269 9.25 -6.03 23.11
C LYS A 269 9.12 -7.17 24.11
N GLU A 270 8.15 -8.06 23.91
CA GLU A 270 7.95 -9.24 24.76
C GLU A 270 9.20 -10.14 24.75
N GLN A 271 9.82 -10.35 23.58
CA GLN A 271 11.09 -11.09 23.46
C GLN A 271 12.23 -10.39 24.21
N HIS A 272 12.33 -9.06 24.12
CA HIS A 272 13.35 -8.30 24.83
C HIS A 272 13.17 -8.35 26.35
N GLU A 273 11.92 -8.23 26.83
CA GLU A 273 11.59 -8.37 28.24
C GLU A 273 11.94 -9.77 28.76
N ALA A 274 11.59 -10.83 28.02
CA ALA A 274 11.96 -12.20 28.36
C ALA A 274 13.50 -12.39 28.44
N GLN A 275 14.26 -11.77 27.53
CA GLN A 275 15.72 -11.80 27.56
C GLN A 275 16.31 -11.06 28.76
N LEU A 276 15.68 -9.98 29.22
CA LEU A 276 16.10 -9.28 30.43
C LEU A 276 15.83 -10.14 31.66
N GLU A 277 14.66 -10.76 31.77
CA GLU A 277 14.34 -11.68 32.86
C GLU A 277 15.31 -12.86 32.91
N GLU A 278 15.65 -13.46 31.76
CA GLU A 278 16.64 -14.54 31.68
C GLU A 278 18.02 -14.08 32.20
N ARG A 279 18.45 -12.86 31.83
CA ARG A 279 19.72 -12.29 32.33
C ARG A 279 19.69 -12.03 33.83
N GLU A 280 18.57 -11.57 34.36
CA GLU A 280 18.39 -11.39 35.81
C GLU A 280 18.45 -12.72 36.55
N GLN A 281 17.83 -13.77 36.02
CA GLN A 281 17.89 -15.13 36.58
C GLN A 281 19.32 -15.68 36.58
N LEU A 282 20.05 -15.53 35.47
CA LEU A 282 21.46 -15.93 35.39
C LEU A 282 22.32 -15.13 36.39
N GLY A 283 22.10 -13.83 36.51
CA GLY A 283 22.79 -12.99 37.48
C GLY A 283 22.52 -13.40 38.94
N ALA A 284 21.28 -13.76 39.26
CA ALA A 284 20.91 -14.27 40.58
C ALA A 284 21.53 -15.64 40.86
N ALA A 285 21.58 -16.54 39.86
CA ALA A 285 22.24 -17.83 39.97
C ALA A 285 23.75 -17.68 40.19
N GLU A 286 24.42 -16.80 39.45
CA GLU A 286 25.84 -16.49 39.66
C GLU A 286 26.11 -15.94 41.06
N ALA A 287 25.25 -15.03 41.55
CA ALA A 287 25.39 -14.47 42.91
C ALA A 287 25.21 -15.56 43.98
N ALA A 288 24.25 -16.46 43.81
CA ALA A 288 24.04 -17.59 44.71
C ALA A 288 25.24 -18.56 44.70
N ALA A 289 25.81 -18.85 43.53
CA ALA A 289 27.00 -19.67 43.37
C ALA A 289 28.22 -19.05 44.09
N ARG A 290 28.45 -17.74 43.91
CA ARG A 290 29.52 -17.00 44.62
C ARG A 290 29.34 -17.06 46.13
N ALA A 291 28.12 -16.83 46.63
CA ALA A 291 27.82 -16.93 48.06
C ALA A 291 28.05 -18.35 48.61
N ALA A 292 27.79 -19.40 47.83
CA ALA A 292 28.08 -20.78 48.22
C ALA A 292 29.59 -21.04 48.33
N VAL A 293 30.38 -20.56 47.37
CA VAL A 293 31.85 -20.64 47.39
C VAL A 293 32.43 -19.88 48.60
N GLU A 294 31.93 -18.67 48.89
CA GLU A 294 32.35 -17.90 50.06
C GLU A 294 32.05 -18.63 51.38
N ARG A 295 30.87 -19.25 51.51
CA ARG A 295 30.53 -20.07 52.68
C ARG A 295 31.46 -21.28 52.83
N GLN A 296 31.80 -21.95 51.74
CA GLN A 296 32.78 -23.05 51.79
C GLN A 296 34.16 -22.56 52.22
N ALA A 297 34.62 -21.41 51.73
CA ALA A 297 35.88 -20.81 52.15
C ALA A 297 35.89 -20.43 53.65
N GLN A 298 34.76 -19.97 54.19
CA GLN A 298 34.61 -19.70 55.62
C GLN A 298 34.66 -20.98 56.46
N LEU A 299 34.06 -22.07 55.98
CA LEU A 299 34.14 -23.37 56.66
C LEU A 299 35.56 -23.94 56.62
N ALA A 300 36.31 -23.74 55.53
CA ALA A 300 37.69 -24.20 55.38
C ALA A 300 38.69 -23.42 56.25
N THR A 301 38.39 -22.18 56.62
CA THR A 301 39.23 -21.38 57.53
C THR A 301 38.99 -21.70 59.02
N ALA A 302 38.00 -22.54 59.35
CA ALA A 302 37.81 -23.05 60.70
C ALA A 302 38.99 -23.99 61.08
N PRO A 303 39.65 -23.78 62.23
CA PRO A 303 40.84 -24.54 62.61
C PRO A 303 40.46 -25.96 63.07
N SER A 304 40.28 -26.89 62.14
CA SER A 304 40.27 -28.32 62.42
C SER A 304 41.22 -29.03 61.46
N ARG A 305 42.20 -29.71 62.06
CA ARG A 305 43.46 -30.13 61.45
C ARG A 305 43.36 -31.61 61.06
N GLU A 306 42.69 -31.92 59.95
CA GLU A 306 42.53 -33.31 59.44
C GLU A 306 42.73 -33.40 57.91
N TRP A 307 43.75 -32.74 57.36
CA TRP A 307 43.97 -32.52 55.93
C TRP A 307 44.75 -33.63 55.19
N ALA A 308 44.72 -34.88 55.65
CA ALA A 308 45.49 -35.97 55.02
C ALA A 308 44.77 -37.32 54.89
N ARG A 309 43.43 -37.33 55.02
CA ARG A 309 42.57 -38.44 54.61
C ARG A 309 41.61 -37.95 53.53
N ASP A 310 41.09 -38.85 52.70
CA ASP A 310 39.93 -38.58 51.83
C ASP A 310 38.87 -37.86 52.65
N GLY A 311 38.84 -36.54 52.47
CA GLY A 311 38.19 -35.60 53.35
C GLY A 311 37.25 -34.72 52.55
N PRO A 312 36.39 -33.97 53.24
CA PRO A 312 35.38 -33.14 52.59
C PRO A 312 35.99 -32.17 51.57
N GLU A 313 37.25 -31.75 51.73
CA GLU A 313 37.98 -30.91 50.78
C GLU A 313 38.26 -31.61 49.45
N THR A 314 38.70 -32.87 49.47
CA THR A 314 38.93 -33.65 48.24
C THR A 314 37.63 -33.96 47.52
N ASP A 315 36.54 -34.16 48.25
CA ASP A 315 35.23 -34.39 47.66
C ASP A 315 34.62 -33.09 47.11
N ALA A 316 34.83 -31.94 47.77
CA ALA A 316 34.49 -30.63 47.23
C ALA A 316 35.28 -30.31 45.95
N LEU A 317 36.56 -30.69 45.89
CA LEU A 317 37.38 -30.51 44.68
C LEU A 317 36.97 -31.48 43.55
N LYS A 318 36.50 -32.69 43.87
CA LYS A 318 35.90 -33.60 42.88
C LYS A 318 34.57 -33.02 42.38
N ALA A 319 33.73 -32.52 43.28
CA ALA A 319 32.44 -31.92 42.94
C ALA A 319 32.61 -30.70 42.03
N SER A 320 33.51 -29.76 42.36
CA SER A 320 33.78 -28.60 41.51
C SER A 320 34.39 -28.96 40.15
N LYS A 321 35.16 -30.05 40.07
CA LYS A 321 35.63 -30.59 38.78
C LYS A 321 34.51 -31.18 37.94
N VAL A 322 33.54 -31.85 38.57
CA VAL A 322 32.35 -32.38 37.88
C VAL A 322 31.49 -31.23 37.39
N GLU A 323 31.22 -30.24 38.24
CA GLU A 323 30.45 -29.04 37.88
C GLU A 323 31.12 -28.25 36.74
N LEU A 324 32.44 -28.08 36.78
CA LEU A 324 33.19 -27.47 35.67
C LEU A 324 33.05 -28.29 34.37
N ALA A 325 33.06 -29.61 34.46
CA ALA A 325 32.90 -30.47 33.28
C ALA A 325 31.48 -30.39 32.70
N GLU A 326 30.46 -30.28 33.54
CA GLU A 326 29.06 -30.07 33.13
C GLU A 326 28.88 -28.71 32.44
N LEU A 327 29.40 -27.62 33.03
CA LEU A 327 29.37 -26.30 32.41
C LEU A 327 30.10 -26.26 31.06
N LEU A 328 31.24 -26.96 30.94
CA LEU A 328 31.94 -27.06 29.66
C LEU A 328 31.12 -27.84 28.62
N ALA A 329 30.39 -28.88 29.03
CA ALA A 329 29.49 -29.62 28.15
C ALA A 329 28.32 -28.75 27.67
N GLU A 330 27.70 -27.98 28.55
CA GLU A 330 26.61 -27.03 28.21
C GLU A 330 27.09 -25.96 27.22
N VAL A 331 28.28 -25.39 27.43
CA VAL A 331 28.87 -24.40 26.51
C VAL A 331 29.12 -25.01 25.13
N ASP A 332 29.60 -26.24 25.06
CA ASP A 332 29.82 -26.93 23.79
C ASP A 332 28.51 -27.30 23.08
N GLU A 333 27.46 -27.66 23.82
CA GLU A 333 26.12 -27.86 23.29
C GLU A 333 25.53 -26.56 22.73
N ALA A 334 25.63 -25.45 23.46
CA ALA A 334 25.20 -24.12 22.98
C ALA A 334 25.95 -23.70 21.72
N ARG A 335 27.27 -23.95 21.65
CA ARG A 335 28.09 -23.71 20.44
C ARG A 335 27.67 -24.59 19.27
N LEU A 336 27.21 -25.81 19.53
CA LEU A 336 26.71 -26.72 18.51
C LEU A 336 25.34 -26.27 17.99
N HIS A 337 24.43 -25.84 18.86
CA HIS A 337 23.15 -25.24 18.48
C HIS A 337 23.34 -24.00 17.61
N ARG A 338 24.18 -23.05 18.04
CA ARG A 338 24.49 -21.84 17.27
C ARG A 338 25.08 -22.15 15.89
N ARG A 339 25.94 -23.17 15.78
CA ARG A 339 26.48 -23.63 14.49
C ARG A 339 25.41 -24.26 13.59
N LYS A 340 24.42 -24.96 14.15
CA LYS A 340 23.28 -25.51 13.40
C LYS A 340 22.37 -24.38 12.90
N GLU A 341 22.05 -23.40 13.74
CA GLU A 341 21.24 -22.23 13.37
C GLU A 341 21.90 -21.41 12.26
N LEU A 342 23.20 -21.11 12.38
CA LEU A 342 23.93 -20.39 11.34
C LEU A 342 23.91 -21.14 10.01
N LYS A 343 24.07 -22.47 10.02
CA LYS A 343 23.95 -23.29 8.81
C LYS A 343 22.53 -23.26 8.21
N ALA A 344 21.50 -23.33 9.05
CA ALA A 344 20.11 -23.26 8.61
C ALA A 344 19.78 -21.89 7.98
N LEU A 345 20.22 -20.80 8.60
CA LEU A 345 20.08 -19.44 8.06
C LEU A 345 20.85 -19.26 6.75
N GLN A 346 22.08 -19.79 6.66
CA GLN A 346 22.85 -19.77 5.42
C GLN A 346 22.12 -20.51 4.29
N GLN A 347 21.58 -21.70 4.56
CA GLN A 347 20.79 -22.46 3.59
C GLN A 347 19.52 -21.71 3.16
N ALA A 348 18.85 -21.02 4.08
CA ALA A 348 17.68 -20.20 3.77
C ALA A 348 18.04 -19.02 2.86
N VAL A 349 19.16 -18.32 3.15
CA VAL A 349 19.66 -17.24 2.29
C VAL A 349 20.00 -17.78 0.90
N GLU A 350 20.77 -18.87 0.80
CA GLU A 350 21.12 -19.50 -0.48
C GLU A 350 19.86 -19.92 -1.25
N ALA A 351 18.84 -20.48 -0.58
CA ALA A 351 17.56 -20.83 -1.22
C ALA A 351 16.84 -19.60 -1.77
N THR A 352 16.75 -18.51 -1.00
CA THR A 352 16.13 -17.25 -1.47
C THR A 352 16.93 -16.57 -2.58
N GLU A 353 18.25 -16.71 -2.60
CA GLU A 353 19.11 -16.21 -3.68
C GLU A 353 18.90 -17.02 -4.95
N VAL A 354 18.81 -18.35 -4.86
CA VAL A 354 18.49 -19.22 -5.98
C VAL A 354 17.10 -18.90 -6.53
N GLU A 355 16.10 -18.70 -5.67
CA GLU A 355 14.75 -18.28 -6.06
C GLU A 355 14.76 -16.91 -6.75
N ASN A 356 15.45 -15.92 -6.18
CA ASN A 356 15.60 -14.60 -6.81
C ASN A 356 16.33 -14.67 -8.15
N GLN A 357 17.37 -15.50 -8.26
CA GLN A 357 18.06 -15.74 -9.53
C GLN A 357 17.14 -16.41 -10.54
N TRP A 358 16.33 -17.38 -10.11
CA TRP A 358 15.34 -18.05 -10.93
C TRP A 358 14.28 -17.05 -11.43
N LEU A 359 13.76 -16.18 -10.56
CA LEU A 359 12.84 -15.10 -10.92
C LEU A 359 13.49 -14.11 -11.92
N ARG A 360 14.74 -13.71 -11.69
CA ARG A 360 15.50 -12.80 -12.58
C ARG A 360 15.80 -13.39 -13.94
N ARG A 361 16.02 -14.71 -14.02
CA ARG A 361 16.25 -15.42 -15.30
C ARG A 361 14.97 -15.67 -16.08
N GLY A 362 13.83 -15.18 -15.59
CA GLY A 362 12.54 -15.38 -16.26
C GLY A 362 11.96 -16.76 -16.00
N GLY A 363 12.28 -17.40 -14.87
CA GLY A 363 11.71 -18.71 -14.48
C GLY A 363 10.17 -18.74 -14.43
N HIS A 364 9.54 -17.57 -14.39
CA HIS A 364 8.17 -17.39 -14.90
C HIS A 364 8.15 -17.31 -16.43
N ASP A 365 8.50 -18.42 -17.08
CA ASP A 365 8.16 -18.69 -18.48
C ASP A 365 6.63 -18.82 -18.56
N CYS A 366 5.96 -17.67 -18.61
CA CYS A 366 4.67 -17.50 -19.29
C CYS A 366 4.33 -16.02 -19.58
N TYR A 367 5.11 -15.05 -19.09
CA TYR A 367 4.98 -13.67 -19.57
C TYR A 367 6.18 -13.28 -20.44
N GLU A 368 6.25 -13.89 -21.63
CA GLU A 368 6.92 -13.25 -22.76
C GLU A 368 6.21 -11.90 -22.99
N ALA A 369 6.82 -10.82 -22.49
CA ALA A 369 6.40 -9.48 -22.86
C ALA A 369 6.47 -9.40 -24.39
N PRO A 370 5.34 -9.16 -25.08
CA PRO A 370 5.34 -9.15 -26.54
C PRO A 370 6.39 -8.16 -27.05
N PRO A 371 7.14 -8.50 -28.11
CA PRO A 371 8.32 -7.71 -28.57
C PRO A 371 7.98 -6.28 -29.02
N SER A 372 6.70 -5.93 -29.03
CA SER A 372 6.22 -4.57 -29.26
C SER A 372 4.94 -4.30 -28.47
N PHE A 373 4.76 -3.04 -28.09
CA PHE A 373 3.51 -2.54 -27.48
C PHE A 373 2.27 -2.89 -28.33
N GLY A 374 2.40 -2.84 -29.66
CA GLY A 374 1.34 -3.22 -30.58
C GLY A 374 0.93 -4.70 -30.50
N ALA A 375 1.87 -5.61 -30.24
CA ALA A 375 1.57 -7.02 -30.02
C ALA A 375 0.88 -7.26 -28.68
N SER A 376 1.22 -6.48 -27.64
CA SER A 376 0.52 -6.48 -26.35
C SER A 376 -0.92 -6.01 -26.48
N LEU A 377 -1.15 -4.89 -27.19
CA LEU A 377 -2.51 -4.41 -27.49
C LEU A 377 -3.31 -5.45 -28.29
N LYS A 378 -2.74 -6.06 -29.34
CA LYS A 378 -3.43 -7.10 -30.12
C LYS A 378 -3.83 -8.31 -29.26
N LYS A 379 -2.96 -8.76 -28.35
CA LYS A 379 -3.25 -9.87 -27.44
C LYS A 379 -4.39 -9.49 -26.49
N LEU A 380 -4.35 -8.29 -25.92
CA LEU A 380 -5.38 -7.75 -25.03
C LEU A 380 -6.73 -7.60 -25.74
N PHE A 381 -6.74 -7.07 -26.97
CA PHE A 381 -7.93 -7.02 -27.81
C PHE A 381 -8.43 -8.42 -28.19
N SER A 382 -7.56 -9.39 -28.46
CA SER A 382 -7.99 -10.78 -28.77
C SER A 382 -8.68 -11.46 -27.58
N VAL A 383 -8.17 -11.23 -26.37
CA VAL A 383 -8.74 -11.75 -25.11
C VAL A 383 -10.07 -11.05 -24.82
N ALA A 384 -10.13 -9.73 -24.96
CA ALA A 384 -11.37 -8.95 -24.79
C ALA A 384 -12.46 -9.33 -25.80
N LEU A 385 -12.08 -9.70 -27.03
CA LEU A 385 -12.98 -10.20 -28.06
C LEU A 385 -13.39 -11.68 -27.90
N GLY A 386 -12.95 -12.35 -26.83
CA GLY A 386 -13.30 -13.75 -26.56
C GLY A 386 -12.70 -14.74 -27.57
N LYS A 387 -11.77 -14.31 -28.45
CA LYS A 387 -11.04 -15.19 -29.36
C LYS A 387 -10.02 -15.95 -28.53
N ARG A 388 -10.42 -17.10 -27.97
CA ARG A 388 -9.49 -18.08 -27.41
C ARG A 388 -8.45 -18.40 -28.48
N ASN A 389 -7.20 -18.02 -28.23
CA ASN A 389 -6.09 -18.34 -29.11
C ASN A 389 -5.93 -19.87 -29.17
N SER A 390 -6.46 -20.49 -30.22
CA SER A 390 -6.38 -21.93 -30.47
C SER A 390 -5.00 -22.38 -30.96
N SER A 391 -3.94 -21.60 -30.72
CA SER A 391 -2.58 -21.90 -31.18
C SER A 391 -1.67 -22.52 -30.11
N ALA A 392 -2.20 -22.84 -28.92
CA ALA A 392 -1.50 -23.75 -28.01
C ALA A 392 -1.68 -25.20 -28.50
N ALA A 393 -1.27 -25.46 -29.74
CA ALA A 393 -0.92 -26.81 -30.16
C ALA A 393 0.38 -27.14 -29.41
N THR A 394 0.21 -27.84 -28.29
CA THR A 394 1.28 -28.45 -27.52
C THR A 394 2.20 -29.20 -28.49
N PRO A 395 3.48 -28.83 -28.65
CA PRO A 395 4.42 -29.68 -29.35
C PRO A 395 4.67 -30.90 -28.47
N THR A 396 3.89 -31.96 -28.66
CA THR A 396 4.27 -33.30 -28.25
C THR A 396 5.43 -33.73 -29.14
N GLY A 397 6.64 -33.31 -28.77
CA GLY A 397 7.91 -33.77 -29.33
C GLY A 397 8.50 -34.82 -28.42
N THR A 398 8.63 -36.02 -28.98
CA THR A 398 9.31 -37.24 -28.50
C THR A 398 10.75 -37.05 -28.09
#